data_AF-A0A0F8VSM8-F1
#
_entry.id   AF-A0A0F8VSM8-F1
#
_cell.length_a   1.000
_cell.length_b   1.000
_cell.length_c   1.000
_cell.angle_alpha   90.00
_cell.angle_beta   90.00
_cell.angle_gamma   90.00
#
_symmetry.space_group_name_H-M   'P 1'
#
loop_
_entity.id
_entity.type
_entity.pdbx_description
1 polymer ?
#
loop_
_entity_poly.entity_id
_entity_poly.type
_entity_poly.pdbx_seq_one_letter_code
_entity_poly.pdbx_strand_id
1 'polypeptide(L)'
;YHNHAVSSAIFNKLDEIVYNMLISWAKRRHSNKGFTWITTKYWHKSGKRKYVFCTELHTLERFSNAKIVRQRLASLNKNPFIDKEYFEQWKFMEYHRKKRITNPNSVLN
;
A
#
# COMPACT_ATOMS: atom_id res chain seq x y z
N TYR A 1 -6.77 -5.09 2.58
CA TYR A 1 -8.12 -5.45 2.11
C TYR A 1 -8.18 -5.44 0.56
N HIS A 2 -8.02 -4.30 -0.12
CA HIS A 2 -8.05 -4.24 -1.59
C HIS A 2 -6.72 -4.54 -2.32
N ASN A 3 -5.81 -5.29 -1.70
CA ASN A 3 -4.47 -5.52 -2.24
C ASN A 3 -4.35 -6.82 -3.07
N HIS A 4 -5.44 -7.53 -3.34
CA HIS A 4 -5.42 -8.80 -4.08
C HIS A 4 -5.73 -8.68 -5.58
N ALA A 5 -6.39 -7.59 -5.99
CA ALA A 5 -6.71 -7.31 -7.39
C ALA A 5 -5.63 -6.43 -8.06
N VAL A 6 -5.75 -6.21 -9.37
CA VAL A 6 -4.90 -5.26 -10.13
C VAL A 6 -5.35 -3.84 -9.80
N SER A 7 -5.03 -3.38 -8.59
CA SER A 7 -5.54 -2.14 -8.01
C SER A 7 -4.54 -0.99 -8.02
N SER A 8 -3.39 -1.12 -8.70
CA SER A 8 -2.35 -0.09 -8.73
C SER A 8 -2.87 1.23 -9.31
N ALA A 9 -3.56 1.17 -10.45
CA ALA A 9 -4.16 2.34 -11.08
C ALA A 9 -5.18 3.04 -10.16
N ILE A 10 -5.98 2.25 -9.44
CA ILE A 10 -6.98 2.75 -8.49
C ILE A 10 -6.28 3.41 -7.31
N PHE A 11 -5.22 2.82 -6.76
CA PHE A 11 -4.46 3.42 -5.66
C PHE A 11 -3.82 4.76 -6.06
N ASN A 12 -3.27 4.86 -7.28
CA ASN A 12 -2.76 6.13 -7.78
C ASN A 12 -3.89 7.17 -7.92
N LYS A 13 -5.05 6.76 -8.44
CA LYS A 13 -6.23 7.65 -8.54
C LYS A 13 -6.70 8.12 -7.16
N LEU A 14 -6.70 7.24 -6.17
CA LEU A 14 -7.04 7.60 -4.79
C LEU A 14 -6.03 8.58 -4.20
N ASP A 15 -4.73 8.37 -4.42
CA ASP A 15 -3.68 9.31 -4.00
C ASP A 15 -3.91 10.71 -4.60
N GLU A 16 -4.27 10.81 -5.88
CA GLU A 16 -4.59 12.09 -6.55
C GLU A 16 -5.85 12.75 -5.96
N ILE A 17 -6.92 11.99 -5.73
CA ILE A 17 -8.15 12.51 -5.13
C ILE A 17 -7.86 13.08 -3.74
N VAL A 18 -7.17 12.31 -2.89
CA VAL A 18 -6.80 12.74 -1.54
C VAL A 18 -5.89 13.98 -1.59
N TYR A 19 -4.93 14.02 -2.51
CA TYR A 19 -4.08 15.20 -2.71
C TYR A 19 -4.92 16.46 -3.01
N ASN A 20 -5.87 16.38 -3.94
CA ASN A 20 -6.74 17.51 -4.29
C ASN A 20 -7.64 17.95 -3.14
N MET A 21 -8.16 16.99 -2.36
CA MET A 21 -8.94 17.28 -1.15
C MET A 21 -8.10 18.00 -0.10
N LEU A 22 -6.85 17.57 0.11
CA LEU A 22 -5.92 18.18 1.06
C LEU A 22 -5.49 19.58 0.62
N ILE A 23 -5.20 19.80 -0.65
CA ILE A 23 -4.92 21.14 -1.19
C ILE A 23 -6.11 22.08 -0.94
N SER A 24 -7.34 21.61 -1.22
CA SER A 24 -8.56 22.40 -1.02
C SER A 24 -8.78 22.73 0.46
N TRP A 25 -8.58 21.75 1.34
CA TRP A 25 -8.62 21.96 2.79
C TRP A 25 -7.57 22.98 3.24
N ALA A 26 -6.32 22.84 2.80
CA ALA A 26 -5.23 23.71 3.22
C ALA A 26 -5.42 25.16 2.72
N LYS A 27 -5.91 25.34 1.49
CA LYS A 27 -6.28 26.64 0.93
C LYS A 27 -7.40 27.31 1.74
N ARG A 28 -8.44 26.55 2.13
CA ARG A 28 -9.51 27.07 2.99
C ARG A 28 -9.02 27.41 4.39
N ARG A 29 -8.17 26.56 4.98
CA ARG A 29 -7.60 26.77 6.33
C ARG A 29 -6.67 27.98 6.38
N HIS A 30 -5.99 28.30 5.28
CA HIS A 30 -5.03 29.39 5.19
C HIS A 30 -5.36 30.31 4.02
N SER A 31 -6.56 30.91 4.04
CA SER A 31 -7.04 31.81 2.98
C SER A 31 -6.09 32.97 2.67
N ASN A 32 -5.34 33.42 3.67
CA ASN A 32 -4.43 34.57 3.57
C ASN A 32 -3.00 34.17 3.17
N LYS A 33 -2.74 32.88 2.91
CA LYS A 33 -1.41 32.37 2.55
C LYS A 33 -1.43 31.82 1.12
N GLY A 34 -0.35 32.10 0.39
CA GLY A 34 -0.18 31.59 -0.97
C GLY A 34 0.05 30.08 -1.01
N PHE A 35 -0.12 29.52 -2.20
CA PHE A 35 0.07 28.09 -2.45
C PHE A 35 1.48 27.61 -2.07
N THR A 36 2.52 28.38 -2.37
CA THR A 36 3.91 28.07 -2.02
C THR A 36 4.13 27.91 -0.52
N TRP A 37 3.46 28.73 0.29
CA TRP A 37 3.54 28.61 1.75
C TRP A 37 2.83 27.35 2.24
N ILE A 38 1.67 27.04 1.66
CA ILE A 38 0.91 25.81 1.96
C ILE A 38 1.73 24.56 1.64
N THR A 39 2.35 24.50 0.46
CA THR A 39 3.18 23.37 0.06
C THR A 39 4.40 23.23 0.97
N THR A 40 5.08 24.34 1.29
CA THR A 40 6.23 24.32 2.20
C THR A 40 5.84 23.86 3.61
N LYS A 41 4.63 24.20 4.08
CA LYS A 41 4.17 23.86 5.43
C LYS A 41 3.75 22.40 5.60
N TYR A 42 3.16 21.78 4.57
CA TYR A 42 2.53 20.47 4.71
C TYR A 42 3.10 19.40 3.78
N TRP A 43 3.80 19.76 2.70
CA TRP A 43 4.34 18.81 1.73
C TRP A 43 5.85 18.72 1.86
N HIS A 44 6.30 17.72 2.61
CA HIS A 44 7.72 17.52 2.93
C HIS A 44 8.33 16.36 2.14
N LYS A 45 9.66 16.25 2.21
CA LYS A 45 10.38 15.07 1.74
C LYS A 45 10.33 14.00 2.83
N SER A 46 9.95 12.78 2.48
CA SER A 46 9.99 11.62 3.38
C SER A 46 10.72 10.47 2.70
N GLY A 47 11.89 10.11 3.24
CA GLY A 47 12.81 9.15 2.64
C GLY A 47 13.19 9.53 1.21
N LYS A 48 12.88 8.63 0.26
CA LYS A 48 13.14 8.83 -1.19
C LYS A 48 12.07 9.65 -1.90
N ARG A 49 10.92 9.93 -1.26
CA ARG A 49 9.78 10.60 -1.89
C ARG A 49 9.73 12.08 -1.53
N LYS A 50 9.31 12.89 -2.50
CA LYS A 50 9.00 14.32 -2.34
C LYS A 50 7.48 14.50 -2.30
N TYR A 51 7.03 15.64 -1.80
CA TYR A 51 5.62 16.03 -1.75
C TYR A 51 4.74 15.02 -0.98
N VAL A 52 5.22 14.59 0.19
CA VAL A 52 4.44 13.76 1.11
C VAL A 52 3.73 14.68 2.10
N PHE A 53 2.42 14.53 2.21
CA PHE A 53 1.64 15.29 3.20
C PHE A 53 2.05 14.85 4.61
N CYS A 54 2.45 15.82 5.42
CA CYS A 54 2.93 15.59 6.77
C CYS A 54 2.58 16.79 7.65
N THR A 55 2.34 16.49 8.91
CA THR A 55 2.17 17.42 10.01
C THR A 55 3.27 17.15 11.04
N GLU A 56 3.40 17.99 12.05
CA GLU A 56 4.44 17.82 13.08
C GLU A 56 4.46 16.44 13.74
N LEU A 57 3.30 15.77 13.81
CA LEU A 57 3.14 14.49 14.50
C LEU A 57 2.95 13.30 13.56
N HIS A 58 2.40 13.52 12.36
CA HIS A 58 1.92 12.44 11.51
C HIS A 58 2.25 12.68 10.04
N THR A 59 2.73 11.63 9.37
CA THR A 59 2.88 11.55 7.92
C THR A 59 1.75 10.73 7.33
N LEU A 60 1.14 11.22 6.25
CA LEU A 60 0.11 10.46 5.54
C LEU A 60 0.75 9.40 4.65
N GLU A 61 0.43 8.14 4.92
CA GLU A 61 0.78 7.03 4.06
C GLU A 61 -0.04 7.04 2.77
N ARG A 62 0.62 6.73 1.64
CA ARG A 62 -0.03 6.70 0.33
C ARG A 62 -0.67 5.34 0.06
N PHE A 63 -1.79 5.34 -0.65
CA PHE A 63 -2.43 4.11 -1.11
C PHE A 63 -1.52 3.34 -2.07
N SER A 64 -0.76 4.02 -2.91
CA SER A 64 0.22 3.40 -3.82
C SER A 64 1.36 2.67 -3.12
N ASN A 65 1.54 2.83 -1.80
CA ASN A 65 2.51 2.06 -1.02
C ASN A 65 2.01 0.64 -0.72
N ALA A 66 0.70 0.40 -0.83
CA ALA A 66 0.13 -0.90 -0.58
C ALA A 66 0.66 -1.94 -1.57
N LYS A 67 1.39 -2.92 -1.05
CA LYS A 67 1.90 -4.04 -1.87
C LYS A 67 0.73 -4.85 -2.41
N ILE A 68 0.65 -4.94 -3.74
CA ILE A 68 -0.30 -5.82 -4.42
C ILE A 68 0.19 -7.27 -4.30
N VAL A 69 -0.63 -8.12 -3.68
CA VAL A 69 -0.33 -9.52 -3.39
C VAL A 69 -1.38 -10.39 -4.04
N ARG A 70 -1.01 -11.09 -5.12
CA ARG A 70 -1.90 -12.07 -5.74
C ARG A 70 -2.01 -13.31 -4.85
N GLN A 71 -3.24 -13.82 -4.73
CA GLN A 71 -3.48 -15.15 -4.18
C GLN A 71 -3.07 -16.18 -5.25
N ARG A 72 -2.30 -17.19 -4.86
CA ARG A 72 -2.02 -18.32 -5.74
C ARG A 72 -3.12 -19.34 -5.53
N LEU A 73 -3.72 -19.85 -6.60
CA LEU A 73 -4.67 -20.95 -6.51
C LEU A 73 -3.93 -22.29 -6.54
N ALA A 74 -4.53 -23.31 -5.96
CA ALA A 74 -4.09 -24.68 -6.19
C ALA A 74 -4.42 -25.08 -7.64
N SER A 75 -3.65 -26.03 -8.18
CA SER A 75 -3.88 -26.57 -9.51
C SER A 75 -5.30 -27.10 -9.64
N LEU A 76 -5.99 -26.69 -10.71
CA LEU A 76 -7.40 -27.05 -10.94
C LEU A 76 -7.59 -28.52 -11.30
N ASN A 77 -6.55 -29.18 -11.83
CA ASN A 77 -6.57 -30.60 -12.21
C ASN A 77 -6.28 -31.56 -11.04
N LYS A 78 -6.17 -31.06 -9.80
CA LYS A 78 -5.85 -31.85 -8.62
C LYS A 78 -7.06 -32.00 -7.71
N ASN A 79 -7.32 -33.22 -7.26
CA ASN A 79 -8.46 -33.52 -6.39
C ASN A 79 -8.00 -33.59 -4.92
N PRO A 80 -8.59 -32.81 -3.99
CA PRO A 80 -8.23 -32.81 -2.58
C PRO A 80 -8.26 -34.18 -1.87
N PHE A 81 -9.09 -35.11 -2.35
CA PHE A 81 -9.27 -36.41 -1.72
C PHE A 81 -8.32 -37.49 -2.26
N ILE A 82 -7.82 -37.32 -3.49
CA ILE A 82 -6.91 -38.26 -4.15
C ILE A 82 -5.46 -37.75 -4.05
N ASP A 83 -5.22 -36.49 -4.40
CA ASP A 83 -3.90 -35.86 -4.44
C ASP A 83 -3.53 -35.21 -3.09
N LYS A 84 -3.67 -35.95 -1.98
CA LYS A 84 -3.50 -35.39 -0.63
C LYS A 84 -2.12 -34.75 -0.39
N GLU A 85 -1.05 -35.43 -0.80
CA GLU A 85 0.33 -34.95 -0.65
C GLU A 85 0.57 -33.60 -1.35
N TYR A 86 -0.03 -33.42 -2.53
CA TYR A 86 0.06 -32.16 -3.27
C TYR A 86 -0.56 -30.99 -2.48
N PHE A 87 -1.73 -31.19 -1.86
CA PHE A 87 -2.39 -30.13 -1.08
C PHE A 87 -1.67 -29.83 0.24
N GLU A 88 -1.05 -30.82 0.88
CA GLU A 88 -0.22 -30.62 2.07
C GLU A 88 1.01 -29.77 1.75
N GLN A 89 1.75 -30.12 0.68
CA GLN A 89 2.88 -29.32 0.19
C GLN A 89 2.45 -27.91 -0.22
N TRP A 90 1.32 -27.78 -0.91
CA TRP A 90 0.79 -26.48 -1.32
C TRP A 90 0.46 -25.59 -0.11
N LYS A 91 -0.17 -26.16 0.95
CA LYS A 91 -0.44 -25.44 2.22
C LYS A 91 0.84 -25.01 2.92
N PHE A 92 1.84 -25.89 2.98
CA PHE A 92 3.15 -25.59 3.54
C PHE A 92 3.81 -24.40 2.82
N MET A 93 3.87 -24.45 1.49
CA MET A 93 4.43 -23.38 0.67
C MET A 93 3.67 -22.06 0.83
N GLU A 94 2.34 -22.12 0.89
CA GLU A 94 1.49 -20.94 1.05
C GLU A 94 1.65 -20.30 2.45
N TYR A 95 1.80 -21.11 3.50
CA TYR A 95 2.10 -20.63 4.86
C TYR A 95 3.41 -19.83 4.90
N HIS A 96 4.51 -20.41 4.40
CA HIS A 96 5.80 -19.74 4.38
C HIS A 96 5.84 -18.51 3.46
N ARG A 97 5.05 -18.51 2.37
CA ARG A 97 4.89 -17.34 1.51
C ARG A 97 4.19 -16.20 2.24
N LYS A 98 3.06 -16.47 2.91
CA LYS A 98 2.31 -15.46 3.68
C LYS A 98 3.17 -14.86 4.80
N LYS A 99 3.93 -15.69 5.52
CA LYS A 99 4.84 -15.25 6.59
C LYS A 99 5.91 -14.25 6.09
N ARG A 100 6.48 -14.47 4.89
CA ARG A 100 7.42 -13.54 4.25
C ARG A 100 6.80 -12.21 3.83
N ILE A 101 5.50 -12.20 3.53
CA ILE A 101 4.78 -10.99 3.10
C ILE A 101 4.41 -10.13 4.30
N THR A 102 4.02 -10.75 5.41
CA THR A 102 3.60 -10.06 6.64
C THR A 102 4.77 -9.58 7.49
N ASN A 103 5.93 -10.25 7.42
CA ASN A 103 7.14 -9.83 8.14
C ASN A 103 8.34 -9.67 7.18
N PRO A 104 8.44 -8.56 6.43
CA PRO A 104 9.51 -8.36 5.46
C PRO A 104 10.90 -8.14 6.10
N ASN A 105 10.99 -7.89 7.41
CA ASN A 105 12.25 -7.58 8.11
C ASN A 105 12.94 -8.79 8.78
N SER A 106 12.41 -10.01 8.66
CA SER A 106 13.01 -11.21 9.28
C SER A 106 14.07 -11.92 8.42
N VAL A 107 14.57 -11.28 7.35
CA VAL A 107 15.57 -11.87 6.42
C VAL A 107 16.91 -11.11 6.51
N LEU A 108 17.15 -10.36 7.60
CA LEU A 108 18.37 -9.58 7.81
C LEU A 108 19.15 -9.96 9.08
N ASN A 109 19.03 -11.19 9.57
CA ASN A 109 19.97 -11.76 10.55
C ASN A 109 20.46 -13.11 10.06
#